data_AF-A0A8S8YMG9-F1
#
_entry.id   AF-A0A8S8YMG9-F1
#
_cell.length_a   1.000
_cell.length_b   1.000
_cell.length_c   1.000
_cell.angle_alpha   90.00
_cell.angle_beta   90.00
_cell.angle_gamma   90.00
#
_symmetry.space_group_name_H-M   'P 1'
#
loop_
_entity.id
_entity.type
_entity.pdbx_description
1 polymer ?
#
loop_
_entity_poly.entity_id
_entity_poly.type
_entity_poly.pdbx_seq_one_letter_code
_entity_poly.pdbx_strand_id
1 'polypeptide(L)' 'MQGLIAVTAIAVNGMSPSYVATMSPEFADSMGIRSSLTPSRANGFLNMFKRVQEEASSLSGRT' A
#
# COMPACT_ATOMS: atom_id res chain seq x y z
N MET A 1 8.86 12.47 0.59
CA MET A 1 8.29 11.17 0.16
C MET A 1 8.55 10.02 1.16
N GLN A 2 9.47 10.14 2.14
CA GLN A 2 9.79 9.02 3.06
C GLN A 2 8.65 8.56 3.98
N GLY A 3 7.76 9.46 4.44
CA GLY A 3 6.70 9.09 5.39
C GLY A 3 5.65 8.11 4.85
N LEU A 4 5.33 8.17 3.57
CA LEU A 4 4.29 7.32 2.96
C LEU A 4 4.81 5.91 2.65
N ILE A 5 6.10 5.77 2.37
CA ILE A 5 6.78 4.47 2.22
C ILE A 5 6.79 3.75 3.57
N ALA A 6 7.06 4.46 4.66
CA ALA A 6 7.04 3.90 6.01
C ALA A 6 5.64 3.39 6.40
N VAL A 7 4.57 4.13 6.08
CA VAL A 7 3.19 3.70 6.36
C VAL A 7 2.84 2.45 5.56
N THR A 8 3.17 2.41 4.27
CA THR A 8 2.91 1.22 3.44
C THR A 8 3.69 0.01 3.95
N ALA A 9 4.96 0.18 4.34
CA ALA A 9 5.78 -0.88 4.90
C ALA A 9 5.23 -1.40 6.25
N ILE A 10 4.77 -0.50 7.13
CA ILE A 10 4.11 -0.87 8.39
C ILE A 10 2.81 -1.65 8.13
N ALA A 11 2.00 -1.21 7.16
CA ALA A 11 0.69 -1.80 6.88
C ALA A 11 0.77 -3.25 6.37
N VAL A 12 1.88 -3.65 5.73
CA VAL A 12 2.05 -4.99 5.13
C VAL A 12 3.05 -5.87 5.89
N ASN A 13 3.69 -5.36 6.95
CA ASN A 13 4.72 -6.10 7.68
C ASN A 13 4.14 -7.36 8.34
N GLY A 14 4.77 -8.50 8.12
CA GLY A 14 4.34 -9.80 8.66
C GLY A 14 3.15 -10.44 7.97
N MET A 15 2.59 -9.82 6.92
CA MET A 15 1.51 -10.39 6.13
C MET A 15 2.03 -11.33 5.03
N SER A 16 1.21 -12.33 4.64
CA SER A 16 1.56 -13.18 3.51
C SER A 16 1.49 -12.38 2.19
N PRO A 17 2.36 -12.68 1.21
CA PRO A 17 2.29 -12.02 -0.10
C PRO A 17 0.92 -12.15 -0.78
N SER A 18 0.28 -13.32 -0.64
CA SER A 18 -1.08 -13.56 -1.16
C SER A 18 -2.13 -12.63 -0.56
N TYR A 19 -2.03 -12.35 0.74
CA TYR A 19 -2.94 -11.43 1.43
C TYR A 19 -2.70 -10.00 0.95
N VAL A 20 -1.44 -9.54 0.95
CA VAL A 20 -1.05 -8.19 0.54
C VAL A 20 -1.48 -7.89 -0.91
N ALA A 21 -1.33 -8.87 -1.81
CA ALA A 21 -1.77 -8.76 -3.20
C ALA A 21 -3.27 -8.44 -3.35
N THR A 22 -4.09 -8.86 -2.39
CA THR A 22 -5.56 -8.70 -2.43
C THR A 22 -6.09 -7.57 -1.53
N MET A 23 -5.22 -6.85 -0.83
CA MET A 23 -5.65 -5.80 0.10
C MET A 23 -6.38 -4.65 -0.60
N SER A 24 -7.51 -4.23 -0.04
CA SER A 24 -8.22 -3.05 -0.52
C SER A 24 -7.42 -1.77 -0.25
N PRO A 25 -7.33 -0.83 -1.21
CA PRO A 25 -6.74 0.49 -0.98
C PRO A 25 -7.56 1.36 -0.01
N GLU A 26 -8.74 0.91 0.43
CA GLU A 26 -9.57 1.58 1.45
C GLU A 26 -8.86 1.74 2.80
N PHE A 27 -7.79 0.98 3.06
CA PHE A 27 -6.95 1.22 4.24
C PHE A 27 -6.42 2.68 4.27
N ALA A 28 -6.18 3.30 3.09
CA ALA A 28 -5.77 4.69 2.95
C ALA A 28 -6.84 5.69 3.44
N ASP A 29 -8.10 5.37 3.18
CA ASP A 29 -9.24 6.16 3.63
C ASP A 29 -9.45 6.00 5.14
N SER A 30 -9.38 4.75 5.64
CA SER A 30 -9.55 4.46 7.06
C SER A 30 -8.46 5.07 7.95
N MET A 31 -7.25 5.28 7.42
CA MET A 31 -6.15 5.97 8.12
C MET A 31 -6.24 7.50 8.06
N GLY A 32 -7.28 8.08 7.45
CA GLY A 32 -7.42 9.54 7.30
C GLY A 32 -6.34 10.17 6.42
N ILE A 33 -5.65 9.36 5.61
CA ILE A 33 -4.55 9.84 4.77
C ILE A 33 -5.10 10.68 3.62
N ARG A 34 -6.26 10.32 3.06
CA ARG A 34 -6.87 11.12 1.97
C ARG A 34 -7.33 12.51 2.42
N SER A 35 -7.77 12.68 3.67
CA SER A 35 -8.20 13.99 4.19
C SER A 35 -7.04 14.88 4.64
N SER A 36 -5.87 14.29 4.94
CA SER A 36 -4.67 15.00 5.42
C SER A 36 -3.66 15.31 4.31
N LEU A 37 -3.85 14.76 3.10
CA LEU A 37 -2.97 14.95 1.95
C LEU A 37 -3.60 15.84 0.88
N THR A 38 -2.76 16.62 0.19
CA THR A 38 -3.17 17.24 -1.08
C THR A 38 -3.44 16.17 -2.14
N PRO A 39 -4.28 16.43 -3.16
CA PRO A 39 -4.64 15.42 -4.17
C PRO A 39 -3.42 14.74 -4.82
N SER A 40 -2.37 15.51 -5.14
CA SER A 40 -1.12 14.98 -5.69
C SER A 40 -0.42 13.98 -4.76
N ARG A 41 -0.40 14.26 -3.44
CA ARG A 41 0.21 13.38 -2.44
C ARG A 41 -0.60 12.11 -2.22
N ALA A 42 -1.93 12.20 -2.21
CA ALA A 42 -2.81 11.03 -2.14
C ALA A 42 -2.63 10.11 -3.37
N ASN A 43 -2.51 10.69 -4.56
CA ASN A 43 -2.22 9.92 -5.77
C ASN A 43 -0.84 9.24 -5.72
N GLY A 44 0.18 9.93 -5.21
CA GLY A 44 1.50 9.33 -4.98
C GLY A 44 1.47 8.13 -4.03
N PHE A 45 0.68 8.21 -2.96
CA PHE A 45 0.47 7.10 -2.04
C PHE A 45 -0.17 5.88 -2.72
N LEU A 46 -1.27 6.09 -3.46
CA LEU A 46 -1.96 5.01 -4.16
C LEU A 46 -1.05 4.31 -5.18
N ASN A 47 -0.22 5.08 -5.90
CA ASN A 47 0.76 4.52 -6.83
C ASN A 47 1.82 3.66 -6.13
N MET A 48 2.31 4.09 -4.96
CA MET A 48 3.26 3.31 -4.16
C MET A 48 2.62 2.03 -3.61
N PHE A 49 1.40 2.12 -3.10
CA PHE A 49 0.66 0.96 -2.60
C PHE A 49 0.43 -0.07 -3.71
N LYS A 50 -0.03 0.37 -4.89
CA LYS A 50 -0.22 -0.49 -6.06
C LYS A 50 1.05 -1.26 -6.42
N ARG A 51 2.22 -0.61 -6.38
CA ARG A 51 3.50 -1.26 -6.67
C ARG A 51 3.86 -2.34 -5.65
N VAL A 52 3.54 -2.12 -4.37
CA VAL A 52 3.70 -3.16 -3.32
C VAL A 52 2.78 -4.36 -3.58
N GLN A 53 1.54 -4.14 -4.03
CA GLN A 53 0.63 -5.23 -4.39
C GLN A 53 1.11 -6.04 -5.60
N GLU A 54 1.67 -5.36 -6.61
CA GLU A 54 2.26 -6.00 -7.79
C GLU A 54 3.45 -6.89 -7.39
N GLU A 55 4.33 -6.41 -6.53
CA GLU A 55 5.45 -7.20 -6.00
C GLU A 55 4.97 -8.38 -5.15
N ALA A 56 3.97 -8.17 -4.30
CA ALA A 56 3.37 -9.23 -3.48
C ALA A 56 2.71 -10.33 -4.34
N SER A 57 2.03 -9.95 -5.43
CA SER A 57 1.43 -10.88 -6.39
C SER A 57 2.50 -11.76 -7.06
N SER A 58 3.62 -11.16 -7.45
CA SER A 58 4.77 -11.88 -8.03
C SER A 58 5.37 -12.90 -7.05
N LEU A 59 5.47 -12.54 -5.77
CA LEU A 59 5.94 -13.44 -4.71
C LEU A 59 4.93 -14.54 -4.36
N SER A 60 3.62 -14.26 -4.47
CA SER A 60 2.56 -15.24 -4.19
C SER A 60 2.43 -16.33 -5.27
N GLY A 61 2.86 -16.07 -6.50
CA GLY A 61 2.82 -17.01 -7.62
C GLY A 61 4.08 -17.86 -7.82
N ARG A 62 5.12 -17.66 -7.00
CA ARG A 62 6.33 -18.49 -6.97
C ARG A 62 6.11 -19.68 -6.02
N THR A 63 5.41 -20.70 -6.49
CA THR A 63 5.39 -22.05 -5.92
C THR A 63 5.91 -23.03 -6.95
#